data_AF-A0A1F8V8Y6-F1
#
_entry.id   AF-A0A1F8V8Y6-F1
#
_cell.length_a   1.000
_cell.length_b   1.000
_cell.length_c   1.000
_cell.angle_alpha   90.00
_cell.angle_beta   90.00
_cell.angle_gamma   90.00
#
_symmetry.space_group_name_H-M   'P 1'
#
loop_
_entity.id
_entity.type
_entity.pdbx_description
1 polymer ?
#
loop_
_entity_poly.entity_id
_entity_poly.type
_entity_poly.pdbx_seq_one_letter_code
_entity_poly.pdbx_strand_id
1 'polypeptide(L)'
;MCGIVSSFKDVHPIISGHTAGWTWKDGKRNYFYGVGVEPDYNGEIPEGFEMRGPFPASYYLVFSHPPFYYLAENEEVMRRVHELAWNFDPTTIGYEWNEDECQDYQRHYPEGHGYQVLRPVRKIK
;
A
#
# COMPACT_ATOMS: atom_id res chain seq x y z
N MET A 1 6.65 12.70 30.67
CA MET A 1 6.38 13.88 29.82
C MET A 1 6.13 13.35 28.42
N CYS A 2 5.02 13.71 27.78
CA CYS A 2 4.69 13.31 26.41
C CYS A 2 4.51 14.55 25.54
N GLY A 3 4.79 14.42 24.24
CA GLY A 3 4.58 15.45 23.24
C GLY A 3 3.91 14.86 22.01
N ILE A 4 3.40 15.72 21.13
CA ILE A 4 2.87 15.34 19.82
C ILE A 4 3.80 15.88 18.73
N VAL A 5 4.15 15.04 17.76
CA VAL A 5 4.65 15.53 16.47
C VAL A 5 3.39 15.75 15.62
N SER A 6 3.13 16.99 15.24
CA SER A 6 1.94 17.36 14.47
C SER A 6 2.34 18.18 13.23
N SER A 7 1.57 18.01 12.15
CA SER A 7 1.74 18.64 10.82
C SER A 7 2.68 17.91 9.85
N PHE A 8 2.11 17.17 8.90
CA PHE A 8 2.77 16.79 7.65
C PHE A 8 2.63 17.95 6.66
N LYS A 9 3.60 18.86 6.67
CA LYS A 9 3.76 19.86 5.60
C LYS A 9 4.65 19.16 4.56
N ASP A 10 4.20 19.08 3.32
CA ASP A 10 4.98 18.51 2.20
C ASP A 10 5.00 16.98 2.14
N VAL A 11 3.88 16.39 1.72
CA VAL A 11 3.77 14.95 1.40
C VAL A 11 4.19 14.70 -0.05
N HIS A 12 4.90 13.60 -0.30
CA HIS A 12 5.26 13.20 -1.67
C HIS A 12 3.99 13.07 -2.54
N PRO A 13 3.99 13.57 -3.79
CA PRO A 13 2.78 13.63 -4.62
C PRO A 13 2.21 12.26 -4.98
N ILE A 14 3.04 11.20 -4.95
CA ILE A 14 2.65 9.83 -5.33
C ILE A 14 2.46 8.93 -4.11
N ILE A 15 3.23 9.14 -3.04
CA ILE A 15 3.19 8.33 -1.82
C ILE A 15 2.69 9.25 -0.72
N SER A 16 1.43 9.06 -0.33
CA SER A 16 0.76 9.93 0.64
C SER A 16 1.50 9.98 1.97
N GLY A 17 1.29 11.07 2.71
CA GLY A 17 1.86 11.28 4.05
C GLY A 17 1.48 10.21 5.07
N HIS A 18 0.50 9.38 4.75
CA HIS A 18 0.26 8.09 5.39
C HIS A 18 0.16 7.02 4.32
N THR A 19 1.02 6.01 4.39
CA THR A 19 1.04 4.90 3.45
C THR A 19 1.11 3.60 4.22
N ALA A 20 0.21 2.69 3.89
CA ALA A 20 0.21 1.31 4.36
C ALA A 20 0.31 0.35 3.20
N GLY A 21 0.69 -0.88 3.51
CA GLY A 21 0.81 -1.91 2.50
C GLY A 21 1.43 -3.18 3.04
N TRP A 22 1.84 -4.03 2.11
CA TRP A 22 2.52 -5.28 2.41
C TRP A 22 3.79 -5.41 1.58
N THR A 23 4.82 -5.97 2.18
CA THR A 23 5.99 -6.49 1.46
C THR A 23 5.98 -8.00 1.53
N TRP A 24 6.52 -8.65 0.51
CA TRP A 24 6.65 -10.09 0.47
C TRP A 24 8.10 -10.50 0.78
N LYS A 25 8.24 -11.46 1.68
CA LYS A 25 9.53 -12.08 2.00
C LYS A 25 9.30 -13.55 2.29
N ASP A 26 9.97 -14.43 1.54
CA ASP A 26 9.88 -15.90 1.71
C ASP A 26 8.43 -16.42 1.69
N GLY A 27 7.60 -15.88 0.78
CA GLY A 27 6.18 -16.22 0.68
C GLY A 27 5.30 -15.69 1.82
N LYS A 28 5.83 -14.85 2.71
CA LYS A 28 5.10 -14.21 3.81
C LYS A 28 4.91 -12.73 3.56
N ARG A 29 3.70 -12.24 3.81
CA ARG A 29 3.35 -10.82 3.79
C ARG A 29 3.71 -10.18 5.12
N ASN A 30 4.44 -9.06 5.07
CA ASN A 30 4.74 -8.23 6.23
C ASN A 30 4.05 -6.88 6.05
N TYR A 31 3.16 -6.54 6.98
CA TYR A 31 2.46 -5.26 6.94
C TYR A 31 3.40 -4.12 7.32
N PHE A 32 3.20 -2.96 6.71
CA PHE A 32 3.88 -1.74 7.10
C PHE A 32 2.95 -0.54 7.10
N TYR A 33 3.32 0.45 7.90
CA TYR A 33 2.72 1.77 7.93
C TYR A 33 3.82 2.80 8.07
N GLY A 34 3.82 3.79 7.19
CA GLY A 34 4.88 4.80 7.13
C GLY A 34 4.47 6.00 6.28
N VAL A 35 5.47 6.71 5.79
CA VAL A 35 5.32 7.95 5.04
C VAL A 35 6.16 7.89 3.77
N GLY A 36 5.66 8.49 2.69
CA GLY A 36 6.45 8.68 1.47
C GLY A 36 7.51 9.75 1.66
N VAL A 37 8.69 9.50 1.12
CA VAL A 37 9.79 10.48 1.04
C VAL A 37 10.30 10.56 -0.41
N GLU A 38 10.97 11.65 -0.74
CA GLU A 38 11.60 11.82 -2.05
C GLU A 38 12.72 10.77 -2.26
N PRO A 39 13.02 10.38 -3.52
CA PRO A 39 14.06 9.38 -3.83
C PRO A 39 15.46 9.75 -3.31
N ASP A 40 15.74 11.04 -3.10
CA ASP A 40 17.00 11.59 -2.62
C ASP A 40 16.93 12.04 -1.14
N TYR A 41 15.90 11.62 -0.40
CA TYR A 41 15.74 11.94 1.02
C TYR A 41 16.99 11.54 1.83
N ASN A 42 17.60 12.55 2.46
CA ASN A 42 18.82 12.42 3.27
C ASN A 42 18.61 12.88 4.72
N GLY A 43 17.36 13.08 5.13
CA GLY A 43 17.01 13.44 6.49
C GLY A 43 17.19 12.30 7.49
N GLU A 44 17.07 12.60 8.77
CA GLU A 44 17.17 11.60 9.82
C GLU A 44 15.99 10.61 9.77
N ILE A 45 16.30 9.33 9.96
CA ILE A 45 15.30 8.28 10.15
C ILE A 45 15.14 8.07 11.66
N PRO A 46 13.94 8.27 12.23
CA PRO A 46 13.76 8.13 13.67
C PRO A 46 14.13 6.73 14.19
N GLU A 47 14.58 6.65 15.44
CA GLU A 47 14.90 5.37 16.07
C GLU A 47 13.70 4.41 16.01
N GLY A 48 13.95 3.16 15.58
CA GLY A 48 12.93 2.13 15.41
C GLY A 48 12.19 2.17 14.06
N PHE A 49 12.46 3.16 13.20
CA PHE A 49 11.97 3.19 11.83
C PHE A 49 13.00 2.61 10.86
N GLU A 50 12.52 2.17 9.70
CA GLU A 50 13.35 1.68 8.60
C GLU A 50 13.06 2.44 7.31
N MET A 51 14.11 2.76 6.57
CA MET A 51 13.99 3.27 5.20
C MET A 51 13.81 2.09 4.26
N ARG A 52 12.80 2.13 3.38
CA ARG A 52 12.58 1.11 2.35
C ARG A 52 12.51 1.73 0.96
N GLY A 53 13.03 0.99 -0.01
CA GLY A 53 13.20 1.45 -1.39
C GLY A 53 14.65 1.75 -1.74
N PRO A 54 14.92 2.41 -2.89
CA PRO A 54 13.93 2.81 -3.89
C PRO A 54 13.24 1.59 -4.51
N PHE A 55 11.98 1.77 -4.91
CA PHE A 55 11.21 0.73 -5.59
C PHE A 55 11.18 1.01 -7.09
N PRO A 56 11.32 0.00 -7.96
CA PRO A 56 11.18 0.19 -9.39
C PRO A 56 9.74 0.57 -9.77
N ALA A 57 9.58 1.20 -10.94
CA ALA A 57 8.26 1.44 -11.50
C ALA A 57 7.58 0.11 -11.87
N SER A 58 6.28 0.00 -11.60
CA SER A 58 5.49 -1.19 -11.90
C SER A 58 4.07 -0.83 -12.30
N TYR A 59 3.39 -1.74 -12.99
CA TYR A 59 1.94 -1.67 -13.13
C TYR A 59 1.28 -2.21 -11.87
N TYR A 60 0.05 -1.78 -11.58
CA TYR A 60 -0.69 -2.26 -10.42
C TYR A 60 -2.09 -2.70 -10.82
N LEU A 61 -2.52 -3.85 -10.31
CA LEU A 61 -3.92 -4.23 -10.29
C LEU A 61 -4.56 -3.63 -9.04
N VAL A 62 -5.67 -2.92 -9.23
CA VAL A 62 -6.40 -2.23 -8.15
C VAL A 62 -7.66 -3.00 -7.83
N PHE A 63 -7.68 -3.66 -6.68
CA PHE A 63 -8.87 -4.28 -6.11
C PHE A 63 -9.55 -3.26 -5.22
N SER A 64 -10.80 -2.90 -5.52
CA SER A 64 -11.44 -1.77 -4.86
C SER A 64 -12.89 -2.03 -4.49
N HIS A 65 -13.29 -1.42 -3.38
CA HIS A 65 -14.68 -1.20 -3.01
C HIS A 65 -14.93 0.32 -3.01
N PRO A 66 -16.08 0.80 -3.55
CA PRO A 66 -16.44 2.21 -3.53
C PRO A 66 -16.63 2.74 -2.10
N PRO A 67 -16.88 4.04 -1.92
CA PRO A 67 -17.16 4.60 -0.60
C PRO A 67 -18.24 3.84 0.19
N PHE A 68 -18.04 3.76 1.50
CA PHE A 68 -18.88 2.99 2.42
C PHE A 68 -18.93 3.65 3.81
N TYR A 69 -19.91 3.29 4.62
CA TYR A 69 -20.03 3.78 5.98
C TYR A 69 -19.08 3.01 6.91
N TYR A 70 -17.96 3.64 7.26
CA TYR A 70 -16.87 3.04 8.01
C TYR A 70 -17.32 2.28 9.27
N LEU A 71 -18.16 2.89 10.11
CA LEU A 71 -18.52 2.31 11.40
C LEU A 71 -19.39 1.03 11.30
N ALA A 72 -20.11 0.81 10.20
CA ALA A 72 -20.94 -0.39 10.04
C ALA A 72 -20.37 -1.42 9.06
N GLU A 73 -19.63 -0.97 8.04
CA GLU A 73 -19.29 -1.83 6.89
C GLU A 73 -17.81 -2.19 6.78
N ASN A 74 -16.93 -1.57 7.59
CA ASN A 74 -15.47 -1.66 7.40
C ASN A 74 -14.93 -3.10 7.36
N GLU A 75 -15.31 -3.93 8.34
CA GLU A 75 -14.83 -5.31 8.41
C GLU A 75 -15.20 -6.11 7.15
N GLU A 76 -16.47 -6.04 6.75
CA GLU A 76 -16.98 -6.80 5.60
C GLU A 76 -16.43 -6.27 4.27
N VAL A 77 -16.26 -4.95 4.13
CA VAL A 77 -15.61 -4.35 2.96
C VAL A 77 -14.17 -4.80 2.84
N MET A 78 -13.39 -4.69 3.93
CA MET A 78 -11.99 -5.10 3.93
C MET A 78 -11.86 -6.59 3.63
N ARG A 79 -12.71 -7.44 4.24
CA ARG A 79 -12.73 -8.89 4.01
C ARG A 79 -12.95 -9.23 2.54
N ARG A 80 -13.97 -8.65 1.90
CA ARG A 80 -14.28 -8.92 0.47
C ARG A 80 -13.16 -8.48 -0.46
N VAL A 81 -12.59 -7.29 -0.24
CA VAL A 81 -11.49 -6.79 -1.07
C VAL A 81 -10.25 -7.64 -0.87
N HIS A 82 -9.94 -8.05 0.36
CA HIS A 82 -8.81 -8.95 0.65
C HIS A 82 -9.01 -10.33 0.02
N GLU A 83 -10.20 -10.93 0.17
CA GLU A 83 -10.53 -12.22 -0.41
C GLU A 83 -10.34 -12.21 -1.93
N LEU A 84 -10.81 -11.16 -2.61
CA LEU A 84 -10.58 -10.99 -4.04
C LEU A 84 -9.10 -10.76 -4.37
N ALA A 85 -8.46 -9.79 -3.71
CA ALA A 85 -7.11 -9.38 -4.03
C ALA A 85 -6.11 -10.52 -3.89
N TRP A 86 -6.23 -11.35 -2.84
CA TRP A 86 -5.24 -12.37 -2.51
C TRP A 86 -5.45 -13.70 -3.24
N ASN A 87 -6.65 -13.95 -3.78
CA ASN A 87 -6.97 -15.17 -4.51
C ASN A 87 -7.07 -14.96 -6.03
N PHE A 88 -6.88 -13.73 -6.52
CA PHE A 88 -6.88 -13.45 -7.96
C PHE A 88 -5.63 -14.03 -8.63
N ASP A 89 -5.82 -14.62 -9.81
CA ASP A 89 -4.74 -15.10 -10.68
C ASP A 89 -4.53 -14.11 -11.85
N PRO A 90 -3.44 -13.33 -11.87
CA PRO A 90 -3.19 -12.33 -12.89
C PRO A 90 -2.79 -12.94 -14.23
N THR A 91 -2.41 -14.23 -14.26
CA THR A 91 -2.01 -14.91 -15.52
C THR A 91 -3.20 -14.99 -16.48
N THR A 92 -4.42 -15.03 -15.94
CA THR A 92 -5.68 -15.00 -16.71
C THR A 92 -5.85 -13.75 -17.58
N ILE A 93 -5.13 -12.67 -17.25
CA ILE A 93 -5.14 -11.41 -18.01
C ILE A 93 -3.77 -11.06 -18.62
N GLY A 94 -2.83 -12.02 -18.64
CA GLY A 94 -1.51 -11.86 -19.25
C GLY A 94 -0.46 -11.16 -18.38
N TYR A 95 -0.63 -11.18 -17.06
CA TYR A 95 0.29 -10.56 -16.09
C TYR A 95 0.79 -11.58 -15.07
N GLU A 96 1.95 -11.29 -14.48
CA GLU A 96 2.50 -12.00 -13.31
C GLU A 96 2.77 -11.00 -12.18
N TRP A 97 2.75 -11.48 -10.94
CA TRP A 97 3.04 -10.65 -9.77
C TRP A 97 4.47 -10.12 -9.79
N ASN A 98 4.66 -8.88 -9.36
CA ASN A 98 5.97 -8.24 -9.20
C ASN A 98 6.26 -7.89 -7.73
N GLU A 99 5.81 -8.77 -6.83
CA GLU A 99 5.83 -8.58 -5.38
C GLU A 99 7.23 -8.79 -4.76
N ASP A 100 8.15 -9.38 -5.51
CA ASP A 100 9.54 -9.56 -5.11
C ASP A 100 10.36 -8.26 -5.24
N GLU A 101 9.94 -7.36 -6.13
CA GLU A 101 10.62 -6.08 -6.40
C GLU A 101 9.83 -4.87 -5.88
N CYS A 102 8.50 -5.01 -5.74
CA CYS A 102 7.60 -3.93 -5.34
C CYS A 102 6.68 -4.34 -4.20
N GLN A 103 6.25 -3.35 -3.44
CA GLN A 103 5.29 -3.46 -2.37
C GLN A 103 3.85 -3.44 -2.88
N ASP A 104 2.95 -4.08 -2.12
CA ASP A 104 1.51 -3.84 -2.22
C ASP A 104 1.17 -2.54 -1.50
N TYR A 105 0.11 -1.85 -1.95
CA TYR A 105 -0.43 -0.68 -1.25
C TYR A 105 -1.82 -0.93 -0.71
N GLN A 106 -2.08 -0.42 0.49
CA GLN A 106 -3.40 -0.27 1.07
C GLN A 106 -3.81 1.20 1.02
N ARG A 107 -4.97 1.49 0.42
CA ARG A 107 -5.59 2.81 0.52
C ARG A 107 -6.92 2.68 1.23
N HIS A 108 -7.02 3.38 2.37
CA HIS A 108 -8.19 3.33 3.23
C HIS A 108 -8.72 4.74 3.43
N TYR A 109 -9.68 5.12 2.59
CA TYR A 109 -10.40 6.38 2.71
C TYR A 109 -11.89 6.14 2.45
N PRO A 110 -12.63 5.60 3.44
CA PRO A 110 -13.99 5.10 3.30
C PRO A 110 -14.96 6.09 2.67
N GLU A 111 -14.87 7.37 3.00
CA GLU A 111 -15.80 8.40 2.51
C GLU A 111 -15.42 8.96 1.14
N GLY A 112 -14.17 8.78 0.70
CA GLY A 112 -13.65 9.35 -0.54
C GLY A 112 -13.46 8.32 -1.65
N HIS A 113 -12.42 7.50 -1.54
CA HIS A 113 -12.08 6.49 -2.55
C HIS A 113 -12.47 5.07 -2.15
N GLY A 114 -13.09 4.91 -0.99
CA GLY A 114 -13.43 3.63 -0.39
C GLY A 114 -12.22 2.88 0.13
N TYR A 115 -12.14 1.59 -0.17
CA TYR A 115 -11.05 0.73 0.26
C TYR A 115 -10.39 0.04 -0.94
N GLN A 116 -9.06 0.11 -1.02
CA GLN A 116 -8.30 -0.42 -2.14
C GLN A 116 -7.08 -1.20 -1.68
N VAL A 117 -6.82 -2.32 -2.37
CA VAL A 117 -5.57 -3.05 -2.34
C VAL A 117 -4.97 -3.01 -3.75
N LEU A 118 -3.75 -2.50 -3.85
CA LEU A 118 -3.02 -2.40 -5.11
C LEU A 118 -1.87 -3.40 -5.07
N ARG A 119 -1.85 -4.34 -6.03
CA ARG A 119 -0.80 -5.37 -6.13
C ARG A 119 0.06 -5.14 -7.38
N PRO A 120 1.39 -5.16 -7.28
CA PRO A 120 2.28 -4.87 -8.40
C PRO A 120 2.32 -6.04 -9.39
N VAL A 121 2.33 -5.73 -10.68
CA VAL A 121 2.35 -6.70 -11.77
C VAL A 121 3.30 -6.30 -12.90
N ARG A 122 3.81 -7.30 -13.61
CA ARG A 122 4.53 -7.14 -14.88
C ARG A 122 3.89 -8.01 -15.95
N LYS A 123 4.03 -7.62 -17.23
CA LYS A 123 3.52 -8.42 -18.34
C LYS A 123 4.30 -9.73 -18.43
N ILE A 124 3.59 -10.83 -18.62
CA ILE A 124 4.21 -12.10 -18.99
C ILE A 124 4.83 -11.93 -20.39
N LYS A 125 6.06 -12.37 -20.56
CA LYS A 125 6.77 -12.33 -21.85
C LYS A 125 6.31 -13.44 -22.78
#